data_AF-A0ABD5GC09-F1
#
_entry.id   AF-A0ABD5GC09-F1
#
_cell.length_a   1.000
_cell.length_b   1.000
_cell.length_c   1.000
_cell.angle_alpha   90.00
_cell.angle_beta   90.00
_cell.angle_gamma   90.00
#
_symmetry.space_group_name_H-M   'P 1'
#
loop_
_entity.id
_entity.type
_entity.pdbx_description
1 polymer ?
#
loop_
_entity_poly.entity_id
_entity_poly.type
_entity_poly.pdbx_seq_one_letter_code
_entity_poly.pdbx_strand_id
1 'polypeptide(L)'
;MIKSRVIEILKSSEMRLPELEERTGINRYTWNNLKNPSRNREIKESEILAIAELFPQYRWWLLTGEVMPEIGQTSPAYDEAHSEVPSSSAE
;
A
#
# COMPACT_ATOMS: atom_id res chain seq x y z
N MET A 1 -10.10 -0.75 -9.14
CA MET A 1 -10.31 -0.82 -7.68
C MET A 1 -9.06 -1.33 -6.97
N ILE A 2 -8.73 -2.63 -7.03
CA ILE A 2 -7.57 -3.18 -6.30
C ILE A 2 -6.21 -2.67 -6.77
N LYS A 3 -6.01 -2.51 -8.09
CA LYS A 3 -4.80 -1.89 -8.66
C LYS A 3 -4.52 -0.51 -8.07
N SER A 4 -5.55 0.33 -7.95
CA SER A 4 -5.41 1.69 -7.42
C SER A 4 -4.95 1.69 -5.97
N ARG A 5 -5.51 0.80 -5.15
CA ARG A 5 -5.12 0.63 -3.74
C ARG A 5 -3.69 0.13 -3.59
N VAL A 6 -3.24 -0.81 -4.42
CA VAL A 6 -1.82 -1.20 -4.46
C VAL A 6 -0.92 0.00 -4.78
N ILE A 7 -1.29 0.79 -5.79
CA ILE A 7 -0.51 1.98 -6.16
C ILE A 7 -0.48 3.01 -5.02
N GLU A 8 -1.58 3.16 -4.29
CA GLU A 8 -1.67 4.06 -3.13
C GLU A 8 -0.74 3.62 -1.99
N ILE A 9 -0.76 2.34 -1.62
CA ILE A 9 0.17 1.77 -0.62
C ILE A 9 1.62 1.98 -1.06
N LEU A 10 1.93 1.71 -2.33
CA LEU A 10 3.28 1.90 -2.85
C LEU A 10 3.73 3.36 -2.82
N LYS A 11 2.80 4.31 -3.01
CA LYS A 11 3.11 5.75 -2.92
C LYS A 11 3.35 6.17 -1.47
N SER A 12 2.51 5.74 -0.53
CA SER A 12 2.67 6.10 0.89
C SER A 12 3.89 5.45 1.54
N SER A 13 4.32 4.29 1.05
CA SER A 13 5.49 3.60 1.58
C SER A 13 6.83 4.25 1.24
N GLU A 14 6.87 5.15 0.24
CA GLU A 14 8.09 5.76 -0.31
C GLU A 14 9.18 4.78 -0.78
N MET A 15 8.89 3.48 -0.85
CA MET A 15 9.87 2.45 -1.22
C MET A 15 10.34 2.61 -2.66
N ARG A 16 11.65 2.38 -2.85
CA ARG A 16 12.28 2.48 -4.16
C ARG A 16 12.03 1.20 -4.96
N LEU A 17 12.05 1.30 -6.29
CA LEU A 17 11.83 0.13 -7.17
C LEU A 17 12.83 -1.02 -6.97
N PRO A 18 14.14 -0.79 -6.71
CA PRO A 18 15.07 -1.87 -6.40
C PRO A 18 14.75 -2.58 -5.07
N GLU A 19 14.35 -1.83 -4.06
CA GLU A 19 13.94 -2.38 -2.76
C GLU A 19 12.66 -3.22 -2.89
N LEU A 20 11.68 -2.74 -3.67
CA LEU A 20 10.48 -3.52 -4.00
C LEU A 20 10.84 -4.85 -4.65
N GLU A 21 11.76 -4.85 -5.61
CA GLU A 21 12.20 -6.07 -6.29
C GLU A 21 12.89 -7.05 -5.33
N GLU A 22 13.76 -6.54 -4.45
CA GLU A 22 14.42 -7.35 -3.43
C GLU A 22 13.42 -7.95 -2.44
N ARG A 23 12.47 -7.15 -1.94
CA ARG A 23 11.52 -7.58 -0.91
C ARG A 23 10.39 -8.47 -1.43
N THR A 24 10.00 -8.34 -2.70
CA THR A 24 8.89 -9.12 -3.28
C THR A 24 9.34 -10.21 -4.25
N GLY A 25 10.60 -10.20 -4.70
CA GLY A 25 11.07 -11.05 -5.80
C GLY A 25 10.41 -10.74 -7.16
N ILE A 26 9.65 -9.63 -7.26
CA ILE A 26 8.95 -9.23 -8.50
C ILE A 26 9.78 -8.15 -9.17
N ASN A 27 10.07 -8.37 -10.45
CA ASN A 27 10.94 -7.50 -11.23
C ASN A 27 10.53 -6.01 -11.15
N ARG A 28 11.50 -5.11 -10.94
CA ARG A 28 11.27 -3.65 -10.84
C ARG A 28 10.53 -3.03 -12.01
N TYR A 29 10.70 -3.56 -13.23
CA TYR A 29 9.98 -3.09 -14.40
C TYR A 29 8.49 -3.42 -14.33
N THR A 30 8.11 -4.52 -13.67
CA THR A 30 6.71 -4.87 -13.39
C THR A 30 6.07 -3.81 -12.51
N TRP A 31 6.74 -3.42 -11.41
CA TRP A 31 6.30 -2.35 -10.53
C TRP A 31 6.24 -0.98 -11.23
N ASN A 32 7.26 -0.65 -12.02
CA ASN A 32 7.29 0.57 -12.81
C ASN A 32 6.12 0.63 -13.82
N ASN A 33 5.86 -0.47 -14.51
CA ASN A 33 4.75 -0.57 -15.46
C ASN A 33 3.38 -0.51 -14.76
N LEU A 34 3.27 -1.05 -13.54
CA LEU A 34 2.03 -0.94 -12.75
C LEU A 34 1.73 0.51 -12.35
N LYS A 35 2.75 1.26 -11.93
CA LYS A 35 2.65 2.66 -11.51
C LYS A 35 2.42 3.63 -12.67
N ASN A 36 2.76 3.25 -13.90
CA ASN A 36 2.63 4.11 -15.07
C ASN A 36 1.16 4.15 -15.58
N PRO A 37 0.47 5.31 -15.53
CA PRO A 37 -0.93 5.41 -15.97
C PRO A 37 -1.11 5.17 -17.48
N SER A 38 -0.08 5.42 -18.29
CA SER A 38 -0.10 5.13 -19.74
C SER A 38 -0.04 3.63 -20.04
N ARG A 39 0.37 2.81 -19.06
CA ARG A 39 0.37 1.34 -19.16
C ARG A 39 -0.92 0.83 -18.53
N ASN A 40 -1.98 0.73 -19.32
CA ASN A 40 -3.27 0.20 -18.88
C ASN A 40 -3.27 -1.34 -18.78
N ARG A 41 -2.38 -1.89 -17.93
CA ARG A 41 -2.32 -3.32 -17.63
C ARG A 41 -3.14 -3.67 -16.39
N GLU A 42 -3.67 -4.88 -16.37
CA GLU A 42 -4.26 -5.48 -15.18
C GLU A 42 -3.17 -5.85 -14.16
N ILE A 43 -3.55 -5.81 -12.89
CA ILE A 43 -2.71 -6.26 -11.78
C ILE A 43 -2.86 -7.76 -11.63
N LYS A 44 -1.74 -8.45 -11.33
CA LYS A 44 -1.72 -9.91 -11.16
C LYS A 44 -1.93 -10.29 -9.70
N GLU A 45 -2.39 -11.50 -9.46
CA GLU A 45 -2.54 -12.06 -8.11
C GLU A 45 -1.24 -12.02 -7.31
N SER A 46 -0.12 -12.42 -7.90
CA SER A 46 1.20 -12.39 -7.24
C SER A 46 1.61 -10.99 -6.80
N GLU A 47 1.21 -9.95 -7.53
CA GLU A 47 1.48 -8.55 -7.18
C GLU A 47 0.60 -8.10 -6.02
N ILE A 48 -0.64 -8.57 -5.94
CA ILE A 48 -1.55 -8.29 -4.81
C ILE A 48 -1.03 -8.99 -3.56
N LEU A 49 -0.70 -10.28 -3.65
CA LEU A 49 -0.20 -11.07 -2.51
C LEU A 49 1.11 -10.51 -1.96
N ALA A 50 2.06 -10.13 -2.83
CA ALA A 50 3.31 -9.50 -2.40
C ALA A 50 3.06 -8.22 -1.59
N ILE A 51 2.10 -7.39 -2.01
CA ILE A 51 1.79 -6.13 -1.31
C ILE A 51 1.06 -6.40 0.00
N ALA A 52 0.15 -7.38 0.02
CA ALA A 52 -0.50 -7.84 1.24
C ALA A 52 0.52 -8.39 2.26
N GLU A 53 1.57 -9.07 1.80
CA GLU A 53 2.64 -9.57 2.67
C GLU A 53 3.52 -8.45 3.21
N LEU A 54 3.92 -7.49 2.38
CA LEU A 54 4.76 -6.37 2.79
C LEU A 54 4.06 -5.37 3.72
N PHE A 55 2.76 -5.16 3.53
CA PHE A 55 1.96 -4.21 4.28
C PHE A 55 0.76 -4.90 4.92
N PRO A 56 0.99 -5.77 5.93
CA PRO A 56 -0.05 -6.60 6.54
C PRO A 56 -1.17 -5.77 7.20
N GLN A 57 -0.87 -4.55 7.64
CA GLN A 57 -1.83 -3.61 8.22
C GLN A 57 -2.85 -3.08 7.20
N TYR A 58 -2.56 -3.16 5.90
CA TYR A 58 -3.47 -2.68 4.86
C TYR A 58 -4.26 -3.81 4.17
N ARG A 59 -4.17 -5.06 4.62
CA ARG A 59 -4.76 -6.23 3.93
C ARG A 59 -6.27 -6.12 3.80
N TRP A 60 -6.96 -5.79 4.88
CA TRP A 60 -8.41 -5.65 4.88
C TRP A 60 -8.83 -4.58 3.88
N TRP A 61 -8.27 -3.38 4.00
CA TRP A 61 -8.55 -2.27 3.12
C TRP A 61 -8.18 -2.55 1.66
N LEU A 62 -7.07 -3.24 1.40
CA LEU A 62 -6.64 -3.66 0.07
C LEU A 62 -7.64 -4.59 -0.62
N LEU A 63 -8.43 -5.35 0.14
CA LEU A 63 -9.45 -6.27 -0.40
C LEU A 63 -10.83 -5.61 -0.39
N THR A 64 -11.30 -5.14 0.76
CA THR A 64 -12.68 -4.68 1.00
C THR A 64 -12.88 -3.21 0.69
N GLY A 65 -11.86 -2.38 0.95
CA GLY A 65 -11.93 -0.92 0.83
C GLY A 65 -12.37 -0.23 2.11
N GLU A 66 -12.61 -1.03 3.16
CA GLU A 66 -12.98 -0.58 4.49
C GLU A 66 -11.74 -0.59 5.40
N VAL A 67 -11.81 0.11 6.54
CA VAL A 67 -10.80 0.06 7.60
C VAL A 67 -11.40 -0.53 8.86
N MET A 68 -10.59 -1.22 9.65
CA MET A 68 -10.87 -1.71 11.00
C MET A 68 -9.70 -1.32 11.92
N PRO A 69 -9.56 -0.02 12.28
CA PRO A 69 -8.43 0.47 13.07
C PRO A 69 -8.29 -0.23 14.42
N GLU A 70 -9.40 -0.69 15.00
CA GLU A 70 -9.46 -1.39 16.28
C GLU A 70 -8.69 -2.71 16.31
N ILE A 71 -8.43 -3.32 15.15
CA ILE A 71 -7.59 -4.52 15.01
C ILE A 71 -6.32 -4.25 14.18
N GLY A 72 -5.94 -2.97 14.03
CA GLY A 72 -4.74 -2.57 13.29
C GLY A 72 -4.83 -2.77 11.78
N GLN A 73 -6.04 -2.86 11.23
CA GLN A 73 -6.28 -2.95 9.79
C GLN A 73 -6.69 -1.57 9.25
N THR A 74 -5.73 -0.80 8.77
CA THR A 74 -5.92 0.60 8.38
C THR A 74 -5.76 0.81 6.88
N SER A 75 -5.64 2.05 6.45
CA SER A 75 -5.33 2.44 5.07
C SER A 75 -4.27 3.55 5.08
N PRO A 76 -3.54 3.75 3.97
CA PRO A 76 -2.61 4.87 3.86
C PRO A 76 -3.23 6.23 4.22
N ALA A 77 -4.44 6.51 3.74
CA ALA A 77 -5.16 7.75 4.04
C ALA A 77 -5.60 7.85 5.51
N TYR A 78 -5.98 6.73 6.13
CA TYR A 78 -6.32 6.70 7.56
C TYR A 78 -5.09 7.03 8.40
N ASP A 79 -3.95 6.39 8.11
CA ASP A 79 -2.70 6.58 8.84
C ASP A 79 -2.17 8.00 8.67
N GLU A 80 -2.25 8.57 7.46
CA GLU A 80 -1.88 9.98 7.18
C GLU A 80 -2.71 10.94 8.04
N ALA A 81 -4.03 10.76 8.10
CA ALA A 81 -4.93 11.62 8.88
C ALA A 81 -4.74 11.48 10.41
N HIS A 82 -4.23 10.35 10.89
CA HIS A 82 -4.03 10.09 12.33
C HIS A 82 -2.56 10.21 12.76
N SER A 83 -1.65 10.52 11.83
CA SER A 83 -0.23 10.78 12.13
C SER A 83 0.00 12.17 12.76
N GLU A 84 -1.00 13.06 12.77
CA GLU A 84 -0.92 14.44 13.26
C GLU A 84 -1.63 14.68 14.61
N VAL A 85 -1.41 13.81 15.60
CA VAL A 85 -1.68 14.16 17.01
C VAL A 85 -0.35 14.25 17.77
N PRO A 86 0.31 15.42 17.78
CA PRO A 86 1.10 15.76 18.94
C PRO A 86 0.10 15.82 20.11
N SER A 87 0.27 14.92 21.07
CA SER A 87 -0.32 15.02 22.40
C SER A 87 -0.01 16.41 22.95
N SER A 88 -0.91 17.37 22.76
CA SER A 88 -0.88 18.60 23.55
C SER A 88 -1.34 18.19 24.94
N SER A 89 -0.37 18.16 25.85
CA SER A 89 -0.51 17.89 27.26
C SER A 89 -1.76 18.54 27.86
N ALA A 90 -2.29 17.82 28.85
CA ALA A 90 -3.15 18.33 29.89
C ALA A 90 -2.68 19.68 30.44
N GLU A 91 -3.62 20.62 30.59
CA GLU A 91 -3.68 21.60 31.67
C GLU A 91 -5.12 21.71 32.16
#